data_AF-A0A453T5B7-F1
#
_entry.id   AF-A0A453T5B7-F1
#
_cell.length_a   1.000
_cell.length_b   1.000
_cell.length_c   1.000
_cell.angle_alpha   90.00
_cell.angle_beta   90.00
_cell.angle_gamma   90.00
#
_symmetry.space_group_name_H-M   'P 1'
#
loop_
_entity.id
_entity.type
_entity.pdbx_description
1 polymer ?
#
loop_
_entity_poly.entity_id
_entity_poly.type
_entity_poly.pdbx_seq_one_letter_code
_entity_poly.pdbx_strand_id
1 'polypeptide(L)'
;ELSKTFRACKTVRFPSSLSNWLWTAFTYTAMVDYPTPANFMMNLPAYPVKEMCKIIDSFPVGADVVEKAFTAASLYYNYTGDQKCFEMEGGDDPHGLSGWGWQACTEMVMPMTVSNESMFPPSGFSYEEKSEGCFASYEVRPRMNWITTEYGGHV
;
A
#
# COMPACT_ATOMS: atom_id res chain seq x y z
N GLU A 1 -4.15 21.30 -6.76
CA GLU A 1 -5.32 20.94 -5.92
C GLU A 1 -5.12 19.62 -5.17
N LEU A 2 -5.01 18.45 -5.81
CA LEU A 2 -4.86 17.17 -5.08
C LEU A 2 -3.68 17.12 -4.08
N SER A 3 -2.50 17.64 -4.41
CA SER A 3 -1.38 17.68 -3.45
C SER A 3 -1.71 18.47 -2.17
N LYS A 4 -2.61 19.47 -2.25
CA LYS A 4 -3.07 20.22 -1.06
C LYS A 4 -4.08 19.41 -0.26
N THR A 5 -5.05 18.76 -0.92
CA THR A 5 -6.03 17.86 -0.29
C THR A 5 -5.33 16.80 0.54
N PHE A 6 -4.27 16.20 -0.01
CA PHE A 6 -3.48 15.17 0.64
C PHE A 6 -2.40 15.70 1.59
N ARG A 7 -2.33 17.02 1.83
CA ARG A 7 -1.29 17.67 2.64
C ARG A 7 0.13 17.20 2.26
N ALA A 8 0.42 17.04 0.98
CA ALA A 8 1.71 16.56 0.53
C ALA A 8 2.82 17.60 0.83
N CYS A 9 4.00 17.13 1.24
CA CYS A 9 5.14 18.02 1.53
C CYS A 9 5.70 18.70 0.26
N LYS A 10 5.54 18.05 -0.89
CA LYS A 10 5.98 18.52 -2.21
C LYS A 10 4.84 18.34 -3.21
N THR A 11 4.92 19.05 -4.34
CA THR A 11 3.97 18.83 -5.45
C THR A 11 4.12 17.41 -5.96
N VAL A 12 3.03 16.65 -5.89
CA VAL A 12 2.96 15.27 -6.38
C VAL A 12 2.91 15.28 -7.90
N ARG A 13 3.83 14.57 -8.55
CA ARG A 13 3.97 14.56 -10.01
C ARG A 13 3.08 13.51 -10.67
N PHE A 14 2.89 12.37 -10.00
CA PHE A 14 2.16 11.24 -10.57
C PHE A 14 0.88 10.99 -9.76
N PRO A 15 -0.30 10.97 -10.40
CA PRO A 15 -1.55 10.62 -9.71
C PRO A 15 -1.51 9.23 -9.07
N SER A 16 -0.77 8.29 -9.66
CA SER A 16 -0.55 6.95 -9.11
C SER A 16 0.11 6.97 -7.73
N SER A 17 0.92 7.98 -7.41
CA SER A 17 1.54 8.13 -6.08
C SER A 17 0.47 8.31 -5.00
N LEU A 18 -0.60 9.05 -5.28
CA LEU A 18 -1.71 9.25 -4.34
C LEU A 18 -2.51 7.96 -4.15
N SER A 19 -2.82 7.27 -5.25
CA SER A 19 -3.53 5.99 -5.21
C SER A 19 -2.73 4.93 -4.46
N ASN A 20 -1.41 4.85 -4.68
CA ASN A 20 -0.52 3.92 -3.99
C ASN A 20 -0.37 4.25 -2.50
N TRP A 21 -0.38 5.54 -2.14
CA TRP A 21 -0.34 5.98 -0.75
C TRP A 21 -1.61 5.53 0.01
N LEU A 22 -2.80 5.74 -0.59
CA LEU A 22 -4.05 5.22 -0.02
C LEU A 22 -4.03 3.68 0.05
N TRP A 23 -3.65 3.02 -1.04
CA TRP A 23 -3.56 1.56 -1.13
C TRP A 23 -2.70 0.98 0.00
N THR A 24 -1.53 1.57 0.21
CA THR A 24 -0.57 1.14 1.24
C THR A 24 -1.17 1.27 2.63
N ALA A 25 -1.76 2.43 2.97
CA ALA A 25 -2.41 2.63 4.25
C ALA A 25 -3.49 1.57 4.52
N PHE A 26 -4.43 1.37 3.59
CA PHE A 26 -5.53 0.42 3.81
C PHE A 26 -5.04 -1.03 3.87
N THR A 27 -4.15 -1.42 2.96
CA THR A 27 -3.63 -2.81 2.91
C THR A 27 -2.79 -3.12 4.14
N TYR A 28 -1.85 -2.25 4.50
CA TYR A 28 -0.94 -2.52 5.61
C TYR A 28 -1.69 -2.47 6.94
N THR A 29 -2.63 -1.54 7.09
CA THR A 29 -3.50 -1.50 8.29
C THR A 29 -4.30 -2.79 8.44
N ALA A 30 -4.83 -3.36 7.36
CA ALA A 30 -5.51 -4.65 7.41
C ALA A 30 -4.57 -5.81 7.83
N MET A 31 -3.31 -5.77 7.43
CA MET A 31 -2.30 -6.76 7.84
C MET A 31 -1.91 -6.65 9.32
N VAL A 32 -2.05 -5.47 9.92
CA VAL A 32 -1.67 -5.20 11.32
C VAL A 32 -2.86 -4.79 12.20
N ASP A 33 -4.05 -5.36 11.95
CA ASP A 33 -5.27 -5.09 12.74
C ASP A 33 -5.26 -5.79 14.11
N TYR A 34 -4.26 -5.47 14.93
CA TYR A 34 -4.02 -6.12 16.22
C TYR A 34 -4.95 -5.58 17.32
N PRO A 35 -5.31 -6.41 18.33
CA PRO A 35 -6.17 -5.99 19.44
C PRO A 35 -5.46 -5.12 20.49
N THR A 36 -4.19 -4.80 20.28
CA THR A 36 -3.35 -3.98 21.16
C THR A 36 -2.57 -2.97 20.33
N PRO A 37 -2.17 -1.81 20.90
CA PRO A 37 -1.28 -0.89 20.22
C PRO A 37 0.02 -1.59 19.77
N ALA A 38 0.49 -1.26 18.57
CA ALA A 38 1.67 -1.88 17.99
C ALA A 38 2.47 -0.86 17.18
N ASN A 39 3.79 -1.06 17.13
CA ASN A 39 4.72 -0.21 16.39
C ASN A 39 5.58 -1.00 15.39
N PHE A 40 5.00 -2.04 14.77
CA PHE A 40 5.71 -2.92 13.85
C PHE A 40 5.98 -2.26 12.49
N MET A 41 4.93 -1.91 11.75
CA MET A 41 5.06 -1.15 10.48
C MET A 41 5.04 0.35 10.75
N MET A 42 4.01 0.81 11.46
CA MET A 42 3.83 2.17 11.94
C MET A 42 3.33 2.10 13.37
N ASN A 43 3.40 3.22 14.10
CA ASN A 43 2.79 3.34 15.42
C ASN A 43 1.27 3.45 15.27
N LEU A 44 0.53 2.42 15.68
CA LEU A 44 -0.92 2.30 15.48
C LEU A 44 -1.65 1.95 16.78
N PRO A 45 -2.92 2.39 16.92
CA PRO A 45 -3.76 2.00 18.05
C PRO A 45 -4.16 0.52 17.98
N ALA A 46 -4.83 0.04 19.03
CA ALA A 46 -5.57 -1.22 18.96
C ALA A 46 -6.73 -1.11 17.96
N TYR A 47 -6.96 -2.17 17.19
CA TYR A 47 -7.99 -2.27 16.14
C TYR A 47 -7.96 -1.11 15.13
N PRO A 48 -6.82 -0.85 14.47
CA PRO A 48 -6.67 0.30 13.60
C PRO A 48 -7.64 0.30 12.41
N VAL A 49 -8.11 -0.85 11.91
CA VAL A 49 -9.15 -0.90 10.86
C VAL A 49 -10.45 -0.29 11.37
N LYS A 50 -10.86 -0.64 12.60
CA LYS A 50 -12.06 -0.09 13.24
C LYS A 50 -11.96 1.43 13.42
N GLU A 51 -10.78 1.93 13.81
CA GLU A 51 -10.56 3.37 13.95
C GLU A 51 -10.62 4.10 12.60
N MET A 52 -10.06 3.52 11.52
CA MET A 52 -10.22 4.06 10.18
C MET A 52 -11.68 4.12 9.73
N CYS A 53 -12.47 3.06 9.96
CA CYS A 53 -13.89 3.06 9.63
C CYS A 53 -14.65 4.13 10.42
N LYS A 54 -14.40 4.29 11.72
CA LYS A 54 -15.01 5.35 12.54
C LYS A 54 -14.70 6.74 11.99
N ILE A 55 -13.48 6.97 11.50
CA ILE A 55 -13.12 8.24 10.86
C ILE A 55 -13.99 8.46 9.62
N ILE A 56 -14.10 7.48 8.73
CA ILE A 56 -14.93 7.57 7.51
C ILE A 56 -16.40 7.86 7.86
N ASP A 57 -16.95 7.14 8.83
CA ASP A 57 -18.35 7.23 9.26
C ASP A 57 -18.68 8.54 9.98
N SER A 58 -17.66 9.23 10.53
CA SER A 58 -17.85 10.51 11.22
C SER A 58 -18.14 11.69 10.27
N PHE A 59 -17.86 11.53 8.97
CA PHE A 59 -18.11 12.59 7.99
C PHE A 59 -19.61 12.71 7.64
N PRO A 60 -20.10 13.94 7.39
CA PRO A 60 -21.49 14.14 7.01
C PRO A 60 -21.84 13.46 5.67
N VAL A 61 -23.13 13.25 5.45
CA VAL A 61 -23.66 12.77 4.17
C VAL A 61 -23.30 13.76 3.07
N GLY A 62 -22.76 13.26 1.96
CA GLY A 62 -22.32 14.10 0.84
C GLY A 62 -20.93 14.72 0.97
N ALA A 63 -20.19 14.45 2.06
CA ALA A 63 -18.78 14.83 2.15
C ALA A 63 -17.94 14.12 1.08
N ASP A 64 -16.88 14.80 0.64
CA ASP A 64 -16.00 14.36 -0.43
C ASP A 64 -15.33 13.01 -0.10
N VAL A 65 -15.43 12.06 -1.04
CA VAL A 65 -14.95 10.69 -0.82
C VAL A 65 -13.42 10.64 -0.71
N VAL A 66 -12.71 11.51 -1.43
CA VAL A 66 -11.25 11.57 -1.38
C VAL A 66 -10.80 12.12 -0.03
N GLU A 67 -11.48 13.13 0.51
CA GLU A 67 -11.23 13.66 1.84
C GLU A 67 -11.47 12.62 2.94
N LYS A 68 -12.56 11.84 2.85
CA LYS A 68 -12.82 10.71 3.77
C LYS A 68 -11.69 9.69 3.74
N ALA A 69 -11.33 9.23 2.53
CA ALA A 69 -10.29 8.22 2.35
C ALA A 69 -8.92 8.71 2.83
N PHE A 70 -8.56 9.96 2.53
CA PHE A 70 -7.34 10.59 2.99
C PHE A 70 -7.27 10.71 4.52
N THR A 71 -8.36 11.14 5.15
CA THR A 71 -8.40 11.34 6.61
C THR A 71 -8.28 10.00 7.34
N ALA A 72 -8.95 8.96 6.85
CA ALA A 72 -8.82 7.61 7.38
C ALA A 72 -7.42 7.04 7.18
N ALA A 73 -6.89 7.10 5.95
CA ALA A 73 -5.54 6.64 5.63
C ALA A 73 -4.45 7.39 6.42
N SER A 74 -4.66 8.66 6.76
CA SER A 74 -3.74 9.45 7.59
C SER A 74 -3.54 8.85 8.98
N LEU A 75 -4.47 8.04 9.51
CA LEU A 75 -4.28 7.31 10.76
C LEU A 75 -3.07 6.37 10.68
N TYR A 76 -2.85 5.71 9.53
CA TYR A 76 -1.72 4.83 9.33
C TYR A 76 -0.37 5.57 9.42
N TYR A 77 -0.32 6.77 8.84
CA TYR A 77 0.92 7.54 8.71
C TYR A 77 1.17 8.52 9.86
N ASN A 78 0.12 8.93 10.58
CA ASN A 78 0.19 10.02 11.56
C ASN A 78 -0.75 9.80 12.76
N TYR A 79 -0.74 8.60 13.33
CA TYR A 79 -1.52 8.33 14.55
C TYR A 79 -1.14 9.26 15.72
N THR A 80 0.14 9.61 15.89
CA THR A 80 0.59 10.48 16.99
C THR A 80 0.22 11.96 16.78
N GLY A 81 -0.10 12.36 15.55
CA GLY A 81 -0.50 13.73 15.21
C GLY A 81 0.66 14.68 14.89
N ASP A 82 1.91 14.23 14.93
CA ASP A 82 3.10 15.08 14.79
C ASP A 82 3.43 15.46 13.33
N GLN A 83 2.88 14.74 12.34
CA GLN A 83 3.16 14.99 10.92
C GLN A 83 2.40 16.21 10.40
N LYS A 84 3.16 17.18 9.88
CA LYS A 84 2.64 18.42 9.27
C LYS A 84 2.25 18.23 7.80
N CYS A 85 2.93 17.35 7.10
CA CYS A 85 2.68 16.99 5.70
C CYS A 85 3.11 15.54 5.45
N PHE A 86 2.73 14.97 4.30
CA PHE A 86 3.08 13.61 3.92
C PHE A 86 4.03 13.59 2.71
N GLU A 87 5.11 12.80 2.80
CA GLU A 87 5.98 12.52 1.65
C GLU A 87 5.41 11.35 0.86
N MET A 88 4.99 11.62 -0.37
CA MET A 88 4.28 10.65 -1.22
C MET A 88 5.12 10.14 -2.39
N GLU A 89 6.25 10.80 -2.66
CA GLU A 89 7.16 10.48 -3.75
C GLU A 89 8.59 10.62 -3.25
N GLY A 90 9.44 9.65 -3.57
CA GLY A 90 10.87 9.69 -3.25
C GLY A 90 11.20 9.65 -1.76
N GLY A 91 10.32 9.06 -0.94
CA GLY A 91 10.57 8.83 0.48
C GLY A 91 11.57 7.70 0.74
N ASP A 92 12.06 7.64 1.98
CA ASP A 92 12.97 6.58 2.43
C ASP A 92 12.28 5.20 2.43
N ASP A 93 13.09 4.14 2.37
CA ASP A 93 12.67 2.74 2.50
C ASP A 93 13.10 2.17 3.87
N PRO A 94 12.44 2.56 4.98
CA PRO A 94 12.86 2.18 6.32
C PRO A 94 12.71 0.68 6.59
N HIS A 95 11.97 -0.04 5.75
CA HIS A 95 11.68 -1.46 5.90
C HIS A 95 12.47 -2.36 4.93
N GLY A 96 13.36 -1.79 4.10
CA GLY A 96 14.18 -2.57 3.15
C GLY A 96 13.36 -3.26 2.05
N LEU A 97 12.23 -2.66 1.66
CA LEU A 97 11.35 -3.13 0.60
C LEU A 97 12.04 -3.25 -0.77
N SER A 98 13.16 -2.56 -0.99
CA SER A 98 14.02 -2.73 -2.16
C SER A 98 14.60 -4.16 -2.26
N GLY A 99 15.07 -4.73 -1.15
CA GLY A 99 15.53 -6.12 -1.09
C GLY A 99 14.40 -7.10 -1.37
N TRP A 100 13.22 -6.84 -0.80
CA TRP A 100 12.00 -7.60 -1.11
C TRP A 100 11.60 -7.47 -2.58
N GLY A 101 11.76 -6.28 -3.18
CA GLY A 101 11.51 -6.01 -4.58
C GLY A 101 12.34 -6.92 -5.50
N TRP A 102 13.62 -7.12 -5.18
CA TRP A 102 14.48 -8.07 -5.88
C TRP A 102 14.01 -9.52 -5.72
N GLN A 103 13.66 -9.94 -4.50
CA GLN A 103 13.13 -11.29 -4.25
C GLN A 103 11.83 -11.55 -5.03
N ALA A 104 10.91 -10.58 -5.04
CA ALA A 104 9.66 -10.62 -5.78
C ALA A 104 9.84 -10.52 -7.31
N CYS A 105 11.02 -10.17 -7.78
CA CYS A 105 11.42 -10.14 -9.19
C CYS A 105 12.23 -11.37 -9.63
N THR A 106 12.56 -12.27 -8.71
CA THR A 106 13.34 -13.48 -8.98
C THR A 106 12.59 -14.75 -8.62
N GLU A 107 12.26 -14.96 -7.35
CA GLU A 107 11.72 -16.23 -6.85
C GLU A 107 10.35 -16.05 -6.17
N MET A 108 10.16 -15.00 -5.38
CA MET A 108 8.93 -14.74 -4.63
C MET A 108 7.85 -14.10 -5.50
N VAL A 109 7.58 -14.70 -6.66
CA VAL A 109 6.60 -14.21 -7.62
C VAL A 109 5.22 -14.66 -7.16
N MET A 110 4.46 -13.72 -6.59
CA MET A 110 3.10 -13.97 -6.09
C MET A 110 2.10 -13.23 -6.97
N PRO A 111 1.39 -13.93 -7.87
CA PRO A 111 0.33 -13.34 -8.67
C PRO A 111 -0.79 -12.80 -7.76
N MET A 112 -1.00 -11.49 -7.81
CA MET A 112 -2.09 -10.83 -7.10
C MET A 112 -3.07 -10.24 -8.12
N THR A 113 -4.35 -10.42 -7.87
CA THR A 113 -5.44 -9.83 -8.65
C THR A 113 -6.39 -9.11 -7.72
N VAL A 114 -7.10 -8.13 -8.26
CA VAL A 114 -8.06 -7.31 -7.53
C VAL A 114 -9.39 -7.47 -8.25
N SER A 115 -10.36 -8.04 -7.55
CA SER A 115 -11.68 -8.32 -8.12
C SER A 115 -12.64 -7.13 -7.95
N ASN A 116 -13.78 -7.18 -8.66
CA ASN A 116 -14.81 -6.14 -8.60
C ASN A 116 -15.57 -6.12 -7.27
N GLU A 117 -15.45 -7.17 -6.45
CA GLU A 117 -16.03 -7.25 -5.11
C GLU A 117 -15.17 -6.53 -4.06
N SER A 118 -13.94 -6.13 -4.41
CA SER A 118 -13.07 -5.37 -3.52
C SER A 118 -13.42 -3.87 -3.52
N MET A 119 -12.94 -3.13 -2.53
CA MET A 119 -13.06 -1.67 -2.48
C MET A 119 -12.04 -0.94 -3.36
N PHE A 120 -11.15 -1.68 -4.04
CA PHE A 120 -10.07 -1.14 -4.84
C PHE A 120 -10.38 -1.24 -6.34
N PRO A 121 -9.77 -0.41 -7.19
CA PRO A 121 -9.91 -0.55 -8.64
C PRO A 121 -9.48 -1.95 -9.10
N PRO A 122 -10.28 -2.64 -9.92
CA PRO A 122 -9.99 -4.00 -10.36
C PRO A 122 -8.72 -4.05 -11.20
N SER A 123 -7.93 -5.11 -11.02
CA SER A 123 -6.67 -5.32 -11.73
C SER A 123 -6.33 -6.81 -11.86
N GLY A 124 -5.66 -7.16 -12.95
CA GLY A 124 -5.19 -8.52 -13.22
C GLY A 124 -3.67 -8.64 -13.05
N PHE A 125 -3.19 -9.88 -13.13
CA PHE A 125 -1.76 -10.19 -13.16
C PHE A 125 -1.34 -10.60 -14.57
N SER A 126 -0.34 -9.93 -15.13
CA SER A 126 0.37 -10.36 -16.34
C SER A 126 1.82 -10.71 -16.01
N TYR A 127 2.25 -11.90 -16.44
CA TYR A 127 3.64 -12.30 -16.28
C TYR A 127 4.56 -11.45 -17.16
N GLU A 128 4.12 -11.09 -18.36
CA GLU A 128 4.89 -10.29 -19.31
C GLU A 128 5.19 -8.91 -18.73
N GLU A 129 4.16 -8.22 -18.23
CA GLU A 129 4.32 -6.91 -17.58
C GLU A 129 5.23 -6.99 -16.35
N LYS A 130 5.04 -8.03 -15.51
CA LYS A 130 5.89 -8.26 -14.34
C LYS A 130 7.36 -8.51 -14.75
N SER A 131 7.58 -9.31 -15.78
CA SER A 131 8.91 -9.68 -16.29
C SER A 131 9.66 -8.46 -16.84
N GLU A 132 8.99 -7.63 -17.64
CA GLU A 132 9.58 -6.40 -18.18
C GLU A 132 9.85 -5.37 -17.08
N GLY A 133 8.94 -5.19 -16.13
CA GLY A 133 9.16 -4.30 -14.98
C GLY A 133 10.35 -4.74 -14.11
N CYS A 134 10.50 -6.04 -13.90
CA CYS A 134 11.63 -6.59 -13.16
C CYS A 134 12.95 -6.45 -13.91
N PHE A 135 12.94 -6.65 -15.23
CA PHE A 135 14.13 -6.47 -16.05
C PHE A 135 14.58 -5.00 -16.07
N ALA A 136 13.64 -4.06 -16.19
CA ALA A 136 13.94 -2.62 -16.15
C ALA A 136 14.51 -2.15 -14.80
N SER A 137 14.09 -2.78 -13.69
CA SER A 137 14.46 -2.35 -12.34
C SER A 137 15.72 -3.02 -11.80
N TYR A 138 15.92 -4.30 -12.14
CA TYR A 138 16.92 -5.16 -11.50
C TYR A 138 17.70 -6.03 -12.48
N GLU A 139 17.45 -5.91 -13.79
CA GLU A 139 18.10 -6.71 -14.86
C GLU A 139 17.92 -8.23 -14.69
N VAL A 140 16.85 -8.66 -14.01
CA VAL A 140 16.48 -10.06 -13.79
C VAL A 140 15.09 -10.37 -14.34
N ARG A 141 14.84 -11.64 -14.64
CA ARG A 141 13.51 -12.13 -15.03
C ARG A 141 12.96 -13.10 -13.98
N PRO A 142 11.67 -13.01 -13.61
CA PRO A 142 11.10 -13.84 -12.56
C PRO A 142 10.99 -15.32 -12.98
N ARG A 143 11.26 -16.23 -12.05
CA ARG A 143 11.10 -17.69 -12.22
C ARG A 143 9.82 -18.14 -11.50
N MET A 144 8.68 -18.01 -12.18
CA MET A 144 7.33 -18.24 -11.62
C MET A 144 7.17 -19.54 -10.82
N ASN A 145 7.73 -20.64 -11.32
CA ASN A 145 7.52 -21.96 -10.73
C ASN A 145 8.67 -22.41 -9.82
N TRP A 146 9.67 -21.57 -9.58
CA TRP A 146 10.85 -21.97 -8.81
C TRP A 146 10.48 -22.39 -7.38
N ILE A 147 9.69 -21.57 -6.68
CA ILE A 147 9.27 -21.86 -5.31
C ILE A 147 8.45 -23.16 -5.24
N THR A 148 7.49 -23.35 -6.15
CA THR A 148 6.65 -24.55 -6.16
C THR A 148 7.40 -25.81 -6.58
N THR A 149 8.49 -25.66 -7.33
CA THR A 149 9.39 -26.77 -7.71
C THR A 149 10.29 -27.19 -6.55
N GLU A 150 10.94 -26.22 -5.88
CA GLU A 150 11.95 -26.50 -4.85
C GLU A 150 11.34 -26.87 -3.49
N TYR A 151 10.28 -26.18 -3.10
CA TYR A 151 9.68 -26.31 -1.76
C TYR A 151 8.33 -27.04 -1.79
N GLY A 152 7.90 -27.48 -2.97
CA GLY A 152 6.61 -28.11 -3.20
C GLY A 152 5.46 -27.11 -3.28
N GLY A 153 4.26 -27.65 -3.44
CA GLY A 153 3.02 -26.91 -3.65
C GLY A 153 1.99 -27.81 -4.32
N HIS A 154 0.71 -27.41 -4.30
CA HIS A 154 -0.28 -28.07 -5.15
C HIS A 154 -0.27 -27.32 -6.49
N VAL A 155 0.05 -28.05 -7.56
CA VAL A 155 -0.02 -27.57 -8.94
C VAL A 155 -1.35 -28.01 -9.54
#